data_AF-A0A3L7QYM4-F1
#
_entry.id   AF-A0A3L7QYM4-F1
#
_cell.length_a   1.000
_cell.length_b   1.000
_cell.length_c   1.000
_cell.angle_alpha   90.00
_cell.angle_beta   90.00
_cell.angle_gamma   90.00
#
_symmetry.space_group_name_H-M   'P 1'
#
loop_
_entity.id
_entity.type
_entity.pdbx_description
1 polymer ?
#
loop_
_entity_poly.entity_id
_entity_poly.type
_entity_poly.pdbx_seq_one_letter_code
_entity_poly.pdbx_strand_id
1 'polypeptide(L)'
;KDSSAQTAATPATAAKNKKSGKQQINVPRVLFTQVFGYDPSLPREEIVGSIPQALLLMNSQPLSVAFDGDRQSTTLGRLLHNEEDDRTVVKDLYLRALARHPTPGEQAACLEHVHATGDREEAFEDVFWALLNSAEFVHRK
;
A
#
# COMPACT_ATOMS: atom_id res chain seq x y z
N LYS A 1 11.39 73.22 8.34
CA LYS A 1 10.25 72.29 8.37
C LYS A 1 10.49 71.31 9.51
N ASP A 2 10.21 71.83 10.71
CA ASP A 2 9.58 71.21 11.89
C ASP A 2 9.64 69.68 11.95
N SER A 3 10.36 69.05 12.89
CA SER A 3 10.15 68.99 14.36
C SER A 3 8.94 68.13 14.77
N SER A 4 9.23 66.96 15.34
CA SER A 4 8.53 66.17 16.39
C SER A 4 8.89 64.68 16.18
N ALA A 5 9.93 64.12 16.78
CA ALA A 5 10.02 63.64 18.16
C ALA A 5 8.79 62.82 18.62
N GLN A 6 8.92 61.48 18.69
CA GLN A 6 8.66 60.76 19.95
C GLN A 6 9.13 59.30 19.94
N THR A 7 9.88 59.00 20.99
CA THR A 7 10.23 57.72 21.60
C THR A 7 9.03 56.83 21.94
N ALA A 8 9.21 55.50 21.86
CA ALA A 8 9.19 54.59 23.01
C ALA A 8 8.65 53.17 22.69
N ALA A 9 9.22 52.22 23.43
CA ALA A 9 8.64 50.95 23.85
C ALA A 9 8.63 49.77 22.86
N THR A 10 9.64 48.91 23.03
CA THR A 10 9.45 47.46 23.04
C THR A 10 8.34 47.10 24.05
N PRO A 11 7.49 46.13 23.71
CA PRO A 11 7.45 44.94 24.56
C PRO A 11 7.51 43.67 23.72
N ALA A 12 8.39 42.77 24.14
CA ALA A 12 8.26 41.36 23.84
C ALA A 12 6.95 40.85 24.46
N THR A 13 6.13 40.12 23.69
CA THR A 13 5.31 39.02 24.19
C THR A 13 4.98 38.06 23.05
N ALA A 14 5.10 36.78 23.39
CA ALA A 14 5.11 35.58 22.57
C ALA A 14 3.78 35.26 21.83
N ALA A 15 3.84 34.13 21.10
CA ALA A 15 2.76 33.31 20.54
C ALA A 15 2.32 33.69 19.12
N LYS A 16 2.26 32.80 18.13
CA LYS A 16 2.43 31.34 18.05
C LYS A 16 2.87 31.06 16.62
N ASN A 17 3.99 30.36 16.48
CA ASN A 17 4.42 29.77 15.23
C ASN A 17 3.38 28.73 14.82
N LYS A 18 2.48 29.07 13.89
CA LYS A 18 1.60 28.08 13.22
C LYS A 18 2.52 27.20 12.39
N LYS A 19 3.03 26.13 13.02
CA LYS A 19 3.56 24.98 12.30
C LYS A 19 2.43 24.49 11.41
N SER A 20 2.48 24.85 10.13
CA SER A 20 1.76 24.13 9.09
C SER A 20 2.25 22.70 9.19
N GLY A 21 1.46 21.87 9.87
CA GLY A 21 1.60 20.43 9.78
C GLY A 21 1.58 20.15 8.29
N LYS A 22 2.73 19.75 7.73
CA LYS A 22 2.77 19.12 6.44
C LYS A 22 1.87 17.91 6.61
N GLN A 23 0.60 18.06 6.24
CA GLN A 23 -0.30 16.95 6.00
C GLN A 23 0.46 16.19 4.93
N GLN A 24 1.23 15.18 5.33
CA GLN A 24 1.84 14.27 4.39
C GLN A 24 0.64 13.71 3.64
N ILE A 25 0.40 14.25 2.45
CA ILE A 25 -0.58 13.72 1.55
C ILE A 25 -0.05 12.32 1.30
N ASN A 26 -0.64 11.33 1.96
CA ASN A 26 -0.39 9.93 1.66
C ASN A 26 -0.92 9.74 0.25
N VAL A 27 -0.08 10.06 -0.73
CA VAL A 27 -0.36 9.95 -2.17
C VAL A 27 -1.00 8.60 -2.50
N PRO A 28 -0.58 7.47 -1.89
CA PRO A 28 -1.25 6.18 -2.10
C PRO A 28 -2.71 6.17 -1.62
N ARG A 29 -3.01 6.79 -0.48
CA ARG A 29 -4.36 6.81 0.10
C ARG A 29 -5.32 7.73 -0.65
N VAL A 30 -4.82 8.85 -1.18
CA VAL A 30 -5.64 9.78 -1.96
C VAL A 30 -6.01 9.15 -3.32
N LEU A 31 -5.04 8.55 -4.02
CA LEU A 31 -5.30 7.80 -5.26
C LEU A 31 -6.23 6.61 -5.02
N PHE A 32 -6.04 5.89 -3.91
CA PHE A 32 -6.94 4.82 -3.53
C PHE A 32 -8.38 5.32 -3.30
N THR A 33 -8.58 6.43 -2.59
CA THR A 33 -9.92 6.98 -2.33
C THR A 33 -10.57 7.48 -3.62
N GLN A 34 -9.80 7.95 -4.59
CA GLN A 34 -10.33 8.36 -5.89
C GLN A 34 -10.81 7.15 -6.73
N VAL A 35 -10.15 6.01 -6.61
CA VAL A 35 -10.40 4.83 -7.46
C VAL A 35 -11.31 3.81 -6.80
N PHE A 36 -11.20 3.61 -5.49
CA PHE A 36 -11.98 2.67 -4.68
C PHE A 36 -12.97 3.36 -3.72
N GLY A 37 -12.97 4.69 -3.66
CA GLY A 37 -13.92 5.43 -2.81
C GLY A 37 -15.34 5.27 -3.30
N TYR A 38 -16.24 5.10 -2.35
CA TYR A 38 -17.67 5.03 -2.58
C TYR A 38 -18.32 6.37 -2.24
N ASP A 39 -18.99 6.99 -3.21
CA ASP A 39 -19.93 8.08 -2.95
C ASP A 39 -21.30 7.47 -2.61
N PRO A 40 -21.80 7.64 -1.37
CA PRO A 40 -23.09 7.08 -0.96
C PRO A 40 -24.30 7.65 -1.71
N SER A 41 -24.09 8.69 -2.52
CA SER A 41 -25.13 9.31 -3.36
C SER A 41 -25.33 8.59 -4.70
N LEU A 42 -24.40 7.72 -5.12
CA LEU A 42 -24.47 6.99 -6.40
C LEU A 42 -25.17 5.63 -6.25
N PRO A 43 -25.99 5.21 -7.25
CA PRO A 43 -26.66 3.92 -7.25
C PRO A 43 -25.65 2.76 -7.29
N ARG A 44 -25.98 1.68 -6.58
CA ARG A 44 -25.06 0.56 -6.33
C ARG A 44 -24.68 -0.21 -7.59
N GLU A 45 -25.48 -0.08 -8.64
CA GLU A 45 -25.27 -0.70 -9.95
C GLU A 45 -24.10 -0.10 -10.75
N GLU A 46 -23.64 1.11 -10.45
CA GLU A 46 -22.42 1.70 -11.06
C GLU A 46 -21.12 1.21 -10.38
N ILE A 47 -21.23 0.40 -9.31
CA ILE A 47 -20.12 -0.07 -8.45
C ILE A 47 -19.66 -1.50 -8.84
N VAL A 48 -19.75 -1.86 -10.12
CA VAL A 48 -19.19 -3.11 -10.62
C VAL A 48 -17.80 -2.81 -11.16
N GLY A 49 -16.77 -3.11 -10.35
CA GLY A 49 -15.36 -3.22 -10.75
C GLY A 49 -15.01 -2.47 -12.04
N SER A 50 -14.86 -1.15 -11.97
CA SER A 50 -14.71 -0.35 -13.18
C SER A 50 -13.39 -0.71 -13.88
N ILE A 51 -13.37 -0.72 -15.22
CA ILE A 51 -12.15 -0.98 -16.03
C ILE A 51 -10.92 -0.21 -15.50
N PRO A 52 -11.04 1.05 -15.02
CA PRO A 52 -9.95 1.77 -14.37
C PRO A 52 -9.41 1.14 -13.07
N GLN A 53 -10.26 0.51 -12.23
CA GLN A 53 -9.83 -0.19 -11.02
C GLN A 53 -8.98 -1.42 -11.35
N ALA A 54 -9.41 -2.22 -12.34
CA ALA A 54 -8.66 -3.38 -12.81
C ALA A 54 -7.33 -2.97 -13.47
N LEU A 55 -7.35 -1.92 -14.32
CA LEU A 55 -6.14 -1.38 -14.91
C LEU A 55 -5.17 -0.82 -13.87
N LEU A 56 -5.67 -0.18 -12.81
CA LEU A 56 -4.80 0.28 -11.72
C LEU A 56 -4.18 -0.92 -10.99
N LEU A 57 -4.94 -1.94 -10.63
CA LEU A 57 -4.40 -3.13 -9.97
C LEU A 57 -3.34 -3.84 -10.84
N MET A 58 -3.56 -3.94 -12.15
CA MET A 58 -2.62 -4.55 -13.09
C MET A 58 -1.37 -3.71 -13.36
N ASN A 59 -1.45 -2.37 -13.28
CA ASN A 59 -0.35 -1.48 -13.70
C ASN A 59 0.26 -0.63 -12.58
N SER A 60 -0.20 -0.76 -11.33
CA SER A 60 0.18 0.18 -10.27
C SER A 60 1.58 -0.07 -9.72
N GLN A 61 2.53 0.74 -10.22
CA GLN A 61 3.85 0.99 -9.64
C GLN A 61 3.83 1.28 -8.11
N PRO A 62 2.82 1.95 -7.52
CA PRO A 62 2.74 2.11 -6.08
C PRO A 62 2.58 0.79 -5.30
N LEU A 63 1.96 -0.24 -5.90
CA LEU A 63 1.78 -1.54 -5.26
C LEU A 63 3.07 -2.36 -5.28
N SER A 64 3.84 -2.33 -6.37
CA SER A 64 5.16 -2.99 -6.40
C SER A 64 6.10 -2.42 -5.32
N VAL A 65 6.12 -1.08 -5.14
CA VAL A 65 6.90 -0.44 -4.07
C VAL A 65 6.39 -0.80 -2.66
N ALA A 66 5.09 -1.11 -2.51
CA ALA A 66 4.52 -1.49 -1.22
C ALA A 66 4.87 -2.93 -0.80
N PHE A 67 5.23 -3.77 -1.76
CA PHE A 67 5.53 -5.19 -1.55
C PHE A 67 6.98 -5.56 -1.82
N ASP A 68 7.84 -4.59 -2.13
CA ASP A 68 9.30 -4.71 -2.24
C ASP A 68 9.88 -5.60 -1.12
N GLY A 69 10.42 -6.75 -1.50
CA GLY A 69 10.93 -7.82 -0.64
C GLY A 69 12.28 -7.51 0.00
N ASP A 70 13.09 -6.65 -0.60
CA ASP A 70 14.39 -6.20 -0.07
C ASP A 70 14.18 -5.22 1.12
N ARG A 71 13.05 -4.49 1.11
CA ARG A 71 12.74 -3.53 2.17
C ARG A 71 12.05 -4.18 3.36
N GLN A 72 12.78 -4.38 4.47
CA GLN A 72 12.22 -4.81 5.76
C GLN A 72 11.09 -3.92 6.33
N SER A 73 10.94 -2.70 5.82
CA SER A 73 9.83 -1.82 6.19
C SER A 73 8.48 -2.29 5.62
N THR A 74 8.50 -3.05 4.52
CA THR A 74 7.30 -3.63 3.90
C THR A 74 6.83 -4.87 4.65
N THR A 75 5.57 -5.24 4.43
CA THR A 75 5.00 -6.46 5.02
C THR A 75 5.65 -7.72 4.45
N LEU A 76 6.05 -7.71 3.18
CA LEU A 76 6.71 -8.83 2.53
C LEU A 76 8.15 -8.98 3.00
N GLY A 77 8.96 -7.92 2.93
CA GLY A 77 10.37 -7.99 3.33
C GLY A 77 10.55 -8.36 4.80
N ARG A 78 9.64 -7.92 5.69
CA ARG A 78 9.63 -8.37 7.08
C ARG A 78 9.30 -9.86 7.25
N LEU A 79 8.38 -10.38 6.42
CA LEU A 79 8.03 -11.80 6.45
C LEU A 79 9.20 -12.64 5.93
N LEU A 80 9.79 -12.26 4.81
CA LEU A 80 10.93 -12.97 4.22
C LEU A 80 12.16 -12.97 5.13
N HIS A 81 12.37 -11.89 5.88
CA HIS A 81 13.47 -11.81 6.84
C HIS A 81 13.25 -12.67 8.09
N ASN A 82 12.01 -12.78 8.56
CA ASN A 82 11.70 -13.52 9.80
C ASN A 82 11.48 -15.02 9.57
N GLU A 83 11.06 -15.41 8.36
CA GLU A 83 10.71 -16.79 8.02
C GLU A 83 11.61 -17.31 6.89
N GLU A 84 12.44 -18.30 7.21
CA GLU A 84 13.31 -18.99 6.24
C GLU A 84 12.55 -20.07 5.46
N ASP A 85 11.47 -20.64 6.02
CA ASP A 85 10.69 -21.68 5.36
C ASP A 85 9.70 -21.11 4.34
N ASP A 86 9.99 -21.32 3.06
CA ASP A 86 9.16 -20.89 1.94
C ASP A 86 7.72 -21.40 2.02
N ARG A 87 7.51 -22.60 2.59
CA ARG A 87 6.17 -23.15 2.76
C ARG A 87 5.34 -22.34 3.73
N THR A 88 5.97 -21.82 4.76
CA THR A 88 5.34 -20.99 5.79
C THR A 88 5.09 -19.59 5.24
N VAL A 89 6.03 -19.03 4.48
CA VAL A 89 5.84 -17.75 3.77
C VAL A 89 4.64 -17.81 2.83
N VAL A 90 4.53 -18.85 1.98
CA VAL A 90 3.37 -19.00 1.07
C VAL A 90 2.06 -19.03 1.86
N LYS A 91 1.99 -19.79 2.95
CA LYS A 91 0.77 -19.85 3.78
C LYS A 91 0.40 -18.49 4.35
N ASP A 92 1.38 -17.74 4.84
CA ASP A 92 1.16 -16.42 5.40
C ASP A 92 0.69 -15.41 4.36
N LEU A 93 1.22 -15.48 3.13
CA LEU A 93 0.76 -14.63 2.03
C LEU A 93 -0.69 -14.92 1.64
N TYR A 94 -1.08 -16.20 1.58
CA TYR A 94 -2.48 -16.59 1.33
C TYR A 94 -3.42 -16.10 2.44
N LEU A 95 -3.00 -16.18 3.70
CA LEU A 95 -3.80 -15.66 4.81
C LEU A 95 -3.95 -14.14 4.75
N ARG A 96 -2.89 -13.41 4.36
CA ARG A 96 -2.90 -11.94 4.28
C ARG A 96 -3.69 -11.42 3.08
N ALA A 97 -3.64 -12.12 1.94
CA ALA A 97 -4.33 -11.71 0.71
C ALA A 97 -5.77 -12.24 0.66
N LEU A 98 -5.98 -13.54 0.91
CA LEU A 98 -7.26 -14.23 0.67
C LEU A 98 -7.97 -14.69 1.95
N ALA A 99 -7.37 -14.48 3.13
CA ALA A 99 -7.92 -14.90 4.43
C ALA A 99 -8.25 -16.41 4.49
N ARG A 100 -7.49 -17.25 3.79
CA ARG A 100 -7.58 -18.71 3.82
C ARG A 100 -6.21 -19.37 3.70
N HIS A 101 -6.14 -20.66 3.99
CA HIS A 101 -4.95 -21.45 3.69
C HIS A 101 -4.89 -21.84 2.19
N PRO A 102 -3.68 -21.97 1.62
CA PRO A 102 -3.51 -22.51 0.28
C PRO A 102 -3.94 -23.98 0.25
N THR A 103 -4.45 -24.41 -0.89
CA THR A 103 -4.63 -25.84 -1.17
C THR A 103 -3.28 -26.50 -1.45
N PRO A 104 -3.16 -27.85 -1.35
CA PRO A 104 -1.90 -28.53 -1.63
C PRO A 104 -1.36 -28.28 -3.04
N GLY A 105 -2.24 -28.16 -4.05
CA GLY A 105 -1.86 -27.88 -5.43
C GLY A 105 -1.36 -26.45 -5.62
N GLU A 106 -2.05 -25.47 -5.03
CA GLU A 106 -1.62 -24.06 -5.03
C GLU A 106 -0.26 -23.88 -4.33
N GLN A 107 -0.09 -24.53 -3.18
CA GLN A 107 1.17 -24.46 -2.44
C GLN A 107 2.32 -25.05 -3.26
N ALA A 108 2.10 -26.19 -3.93
CA ALA A 108 3.11 -26.80 -4.78
C ALA A 108 3.49 -25.88 -5.96
N ALA A 109 2.50 -25.28 -6.64
CA ALA A 109 2.74 -24.36 -7.75
C ALA A 109 3.53 -23.11 -7.32
N CYS A 110 3.21 -22.52 -6.17
CA CYS A 110 3.97 -21.38 -5.64
C CYS A 110 5.42 -21.76 -5.33
N LEU A 111 5.65 -22.92 -4.70
CA LEU A 111 7.01 -23.38 -4.38
C LEU A 111 7.81 -23.69 -5.64
N GLU A 112 7.18 -24.32 -6.64
CA GLU A 112 7.83 -24.59 -7.93
C GLU A 112 8.29 -23.27 -8.59
N HIS A 113 7.45 -22.25 -8.57
CA HIS A 113 7.82 -20.93 -9.07
C HIS A 113 8.98 -20.30 -8.28
N VAL A 114 8.92 -20.33 -6.94
CA VAL A 114 10.02 -19.82 -6.08
C VAL A 114 11.34 -20.53 -6.36
N HIS A 115 11.32 -21.85 -6.57
CA HIS A 115 12.52 -22.60 -6.92
C HIS A 115 13.01 -22.34 -8.36
N ALA A 116 12.14 -21.96 -9.28
CA ALA A 116 12.48 -21.71 -10.68
C ALA A 116 13.08 -20.32 -10.93
N THR A 117 12.64 -19.30 -10.19
CA THR A 117 13.10 -17.90 -10.35
C THR A 117 14.54 -17.71 -9.87
N GLY A 118 14.93 -18.38 -8.79
CA GLY A 118 16.30 -18.34 -8.23
C GLY A 118 16.57 -17.15 -7.32
N ASP A 119 15.92 -16.01 -7.53
CA ASP A 119 15.81 -14.92 -6.56
C ASP A 119 14.54 -15.12 -5.70
N ARG A 120 14.75 -15.26 -4.39
CA ARG A 120 13.68 -15.54 -3.44
C ARG A 120 12.75 -14.34 -3.27
N GLU A 121 13.30 -13.13 -3.21
CA GLU A 121 12.54 -11.92 -2.95
C GLU A 121 11.64 -11.60 -4.15
N GLU A 122 12.23 -11.62 -5.35
CA GLU A 122 11.51 -11.43 -6.62
C GLU A 122 10.38 -12.46 -6.79
N ALA A 123 10.65 -13.75 -6.50
CA ALA A 123 9.63 -14.78 -6.65
C ALA A 123 8.43 -14.59 -5.70
N PHE A 124 8.67 -14.13 -4.47
CA PHE A 124 7.59 -13.89 -3.52
C PHE A 124 6.82 -12.60 -3.82
N GLU A 125 7.47 -11.60 -4.41
CA GLU A 125 6.79 -10.43 -4.97
C GLU A 125 5.80 -10.85 -6.07
N ASP A 126 6.25 -11.69 -7.00
CA ASP A 126 5.42 -12.21 -8.09
C ASP A 126 4.23 -13.04 -7.56
N VAL A 127 4.47 -13.94 -6.60
CA VAL A 127 3.40 -14.70 -5.94
C VAL A 127 2.38 -13.76 -5.30
N PHE A 128 2.85 -12.74 -4.59
CA PHE A 128 1.95 -11.81 -3.91
C PHE A 128 1.15 -10.95 -4.90
N TRP A 129 1.79 -10.49 -5.98
CA TRP A 129 1.12 -9.78 -7.06
C TRP A 129 0.07 -10.64 -7.76
N ALA A 130 0.37 -11.91 -8.03
CA ALA A 130 -0.57 -12.87 -8.61
C ALA A 130 -1.80 -13.10 -7.71
N LEU A 131 -1.60 -13.17 -6.39
CA LEU A 131 -2.70 -13.31 -5.43
C LEU A 131 -3.63 -12.10 -5.43
N LEU A 132 -3.08 -10.88 -5.45
CA LEU A 132 -3.86 -9.64 -5.47
C LEU A 132 -4.62 -9.43 -6.78
N ASN A 133 -4.07 -9.91 -7.89
CA ASN A 133 -4.73 -9.88 -9.20
C ASN A 133 -5.62 -11.11 -9.46
N SER A 134 -5.71 -12.05 -8.51
CA SER A 134 -6.53 -13.23 -8.67
C SER A 134 -8.02 -12.87 -8.71
N ALA A 135 -8.79 -13.61 -9.51
CA ALA A 135 -10.24 -13.46 -9.53
C ALA A 135 -10.87 -13.71 -8.15
N GLU A 136 -10.24 -14.55 -7.31
CA GLU A 136 -10.70 -14.79 -5.95
C GLU A 136 -10.58 -13.53 -5.09
N PHE A 137 -9.48 -12.78 -5.17
CA PHE A 137 -9.32 -11.53 -4.43
C PHE A 137 -10.38 -10.49 -4.81
N VAL A 138 -10.68 -10.37 -6.11
CA VAL A 138 -11.59 -9.35 -6.64
C VAL A 138 -13.07 -9.64 -6.32
N HIS A 139 -13.48 -10.91 -6.29
CA HIS A 139 -14.91 -11.28 -6.20
C HIS A 139 -15.37 -11.74 -4.82
N ARG A 140 -14.44 -12.00 -3.89
CA ARG A 140 -14.78 -12.47 -2.54
C ARG A 140 -15.25 -11.28 -1.69
N LYS A 141 -16.58 -11.20 -1.49
CA LYS A 141 -17.25 -10.22 -0.62
C LYS A 141 -17.28 -10.64 0.84
#